data_AF-A0A345QZS4-F1
#
_entry.id   AF-A0A345QZS4-F1
#
_cell.length_a   1.000
_cell.length_b   1.000
_cell.length_c   1.000
_cell.angle_alpha   90.00
_cell.angle_beta   90.00
_cell.angle_gamma   90.00
#
_symmetry.space_group_name_H-M   'P 1'
#
loop_
_entity.id
_entity.type
_entity.pdbx_description
1 polymer ?
#
loop_
_entity_poly.entity_id
_entity_poly.type
_entity_poly.pdbx_seq_one_letter_code
_entity_poly.pdbx_strand_id
1 'polypeptide(L)' 'MTQAEFARHFGLTRKQVIDLENGKGNPTLETLKKVSRPFGFQVGFVRMDTFPERLRESD' A
#
# COMPACT_ATOMS: atom_id res chain seq x y z
N MET A 1 9.56 -8.09 12.05
CA MET A 1 9.82 -8.17 10.59
C MET A 1 10.51 -6.89 10.16
N THR A 2 11.65 -6.98 9.49
CA THR A 2 12.37 -5.83 8.92
C THR A 2 11.84 -5.48 7.52
N GLN A 3 12.15 -4.27 7.02
CA GLN A 3 11.81 -3.87 5.65
C GLN A 3 12.35 -4.84 4.58
N ALA A 4 13.55 -5.42 4.81
CA ALA A 4 14.14 -6.39 3.89
C ALA A 4 13.38 -7.72 3.91
N GLU A 5 12.94 -8.16 5.10
CA GLU A 5 12.11 -9.36 5.25
C GLU A 5 10.74 -9.17 4.60
N PHE A 6 10.09 -8.01 4.81
CA PHE A 6 8.84 -7.67 4.14
C PHE A 6 9.01 -7.68 2.62
N ALA A 7 10.01 -6.96 2.12
CA ALA A 7 10.30 -6.90 0.69
C ALA A 7 10.41 -8.31 0.07
N ARG A 8 11.14 -9.22 0.73
CA ARG A 8 11.27 -10.61 0.30
C ARG A 8 9.95 -11.37 0.30
N HIS A 9 9.13 -11.24 1.35
CA HIS A 9 7.85 -11.97 1.44
C HIS A 9 6.82 -11.50 0.41
N PHE A 10 6.87 -10.22 0.03
CA PHE A 10 5.87 -9.59 -0.84
C PHE A 10 6.37 -9.36 -2.27
N GLY A 11 7.58 -9.80 -2.62
CA GLY A 11 8.15 -9.66 -3.97
C GLY A 11 8.43 -8.20 -4.36
N LEU A 12 8.89 -7.42 -3.39
CA LEU A 12 9.28 -6.02 -3.53
C LEU A 12 10.79 -5.86 -3.26
N THR A 13 11.34 -4.70 -3.62
CA THR A 13 12.68 -4.30 -3.18
C THR A 13 12.60 -3.57 -1.83
N ARG A 14 13.68 -3.60 -1.05
CA ARG A 14 13.76 -2.83 0.21
C ARG A 14 13.49 -1.34 -0.01
N LYS A 15 13.96 -0.78 -1.12
CA LYS A 15 13.71 0.64 -1.47
C LYS A 15 12.23 0.91 -1.72
N GLN A 16 11.52 0.04 -2.43
CA GLN A 16 10.07 0.19 -2.64
C GLN A 16 9.30 0.21 -1.32
N VAL A 17 9.71 -0.60 -0.34
CA VAL A 17 9.10 -0.61 1.00
C VAL A 17 9.38 0.71 1.73
N ILE A 18 10.63 1.18 1.73
CA ILE A 18 11.00 2.47 2.32
C ILE A 18 10.22 3.62 1.70
N ASP A 19 10.09 3.63 0.37
CA ASP A 19 9.38 4.68 -0.36
C ASP A 19 7.89 4.67 0.02
N LEU A 20 7.24 3.49 0.00
CA LEU A 20 5.86 3.29 0.47
C LEU A 20 5.63 3.81 1.90
N GLU A 21 6.49 3.44 2.85
CA GLU A 21 6.36 3.82 4.26
C GLU A 21 6.57 5.32 4.50
N ASN A 22 7.41 5.97 3.71
CA ASN A 22 7.65 7.41 3.80
C ASN A 22 6.62 8.25 3.02
N GLY A 23 5.57 7.63 2.46
CA GLY A 23 4.64 8.30 1.57
C GLY A 23 5.30 8.86 0.31
N LYS A 24 6.45 8.29 -0.09
CA LYS A 24 7.23 8.71 -1.25
C LYS A 24 6.94 7.77 -2.43
N GLY A 25 6.75 8.37 -3.59
CA GLY A 25 6.54 7.63 -4.85
C GLY A 25 5.08 7.30 -5.13
N ASN A 26 4.82 6.95 -6.39
CA ASN A 26 3.51 6.55 -6.88
C ASN A 26 3.54 5.03 -7.15
N PRO A 27 3.03 4.19 -6.23
CA PRO A 27 3.08 2.73 -6.40
C PRO A 27 2.23 2.30 -7.59
N THR A 28 2.74 1.35 -8.37
CA THR A 28 1.95 0.74 -9.45
C THR A 28 0.81 -0.10 -8.88
N LEU A 29 -0.22 -0.33 -9.69
CA LEU A 29 -1.30 -1.26 -9.36
C LEU A 29 -0.77 -2.66 -8.98
N GLU A 30 0.29 -3.12 -9.64
CA GLU A 30 0.92 -4.40 -9.31
C GLU A 30 1.53 -4.41 -7.91
N THR A 31 2.22 -3.35 -7.51
CA THR A 31 2.76 -3.18 -6.16
C THR A 31 1.64 -3.22 -5.13
N LEU A 32 0.55 -2.49 -5.36
CA LEU A 32 -0.61 -2.50 -4.46
C LEU A 32 -1.23 -3.90 -4.34
N LYS A 33 -1.38 -4.63 -5.46
CA LYS A 33 -1.85 -6.03 -5.46
C LYS A 33 -0.94 -6.96 -4.67
N LYS A 34 0.38 -6.81 -4.78
CA LYS A 34 1.35 -7.63 -4.01
C LYS A 34 1.19 -7.41 -2.52
N VAL A 35 1.04 -6.16 -2.09
CA VAL A 35 0.86 -5.81 -0.68
C VAL A 35 -0.50 -6.28 -0.14
N SER A 36 -1.58 -6.16 -0.93
CA SER A 36 -2.95 -6.46 -0.48
C SER A 36 -3.25 -7.96 -0.43
N ARG A 37 -2.65 -8.77 -1.33
CA ARG A 37 -2.98 -10.19 -1.51
C ARG A 37 -2.89 -11.03 -0.22
N PRO A 38 -1.84 -10.91 0.63
CA PRO A 38 -1.73 -11.74 1.83
C PRO A 38 -2.79 -11.45 2.89
N PHE A 39 -3.46 -10.30 2.81
CA PHE A 39 -4.54 -9.92 3.71
C PHE A 39 -5.93 -10.25 3.13
N GLY A 40 -5.99 -10.90 1.96
CA GLY A 40 -7.25 -11.18 1.27
C GLY A 40 -7.90 -9.95 0.65
N PHE A 41 -7.16 -8.85 0.49
CA PHE A 41 -7.68 -7.60 -0.06
C PHE A 41 -7.45 -7.48 -1.57
N GLN A 42 -8.40 -6.84 -2.25
CA GLN A 42 -8.32 -6.45 -3.67
C GLN A 42 -8.29 -4.93 -3.80
N VAL A 43 -7.51 -4.42 -4.76
CA VAL A 43 -7.45 -2.99 -5.08
C VAL A 43 -8.65 -2.60 -5.94
N GLY A 44 -9.33 -1.51 -5.57
CA GLY A 44 -10.47 -0.97 -6.29
C GLY A 44 -10.79 0.46 -5.88
N PHE A 45 -11.70 1.10 -6.62
CA PHE A 45 -12.23 2.42 -6.28
C PHE A 45 -13.35 2.29 -5.25
N VAL A 46 -13.44 3.28 -4.37
CA VAL A 46 -14.52 3.43 -3.39
C VAL A 46 -15.02 4.87 -3.46
N ARG A 47 -16.31 5.09 -3.18
CA ARG A 47 -16.88 6.44 -3.21
C ARG A 47 -16.44 7.22 -1.98
N MET A 48 -16.05 8.50 -2.15
CA MET A 48 -15.52 9.31 -1.05
C MET A 48 -16.54 9.57 0.07
N ASP A 49 -17.83 9.61 -0.27
CA ASP A 49 -18.93 9.74 0.69
C ASP A 49 -19.08 8.52 1.62
N THR A 50 -18.47 7.38 1.27
CA THR A 50 -18.46 6.16 2.10
C THR A 50 -17.28 6.10 3.07
N PHE A 51 -16.26 6.96 2.94
CA PHE A 51 -15.18 7.02 3.92
C PHE A 51 -15.66 7.74 5.20
N PRO A 52 -15.40 7.15 6.39
CA PRO A 52 -15.58 7.84 7.66
C PRO A 52 -14.87 9.20 7.66
N GLU A 53 -15.45 10.25 8.26
CA GLU A 53 -14.82 11.60 8.30
C GLU A 53 -13.34 11.55 8.71
N ARG A 54 -12.99 10.70 9.68
CA ARG A 54 -11.63 10.48 10.19
C ARG A 54 -10.61 9.91 9.19
N LEU A 55 -11.04 9.45 8.02
CA LEU A 55 -10.19 8.92 6.95
C LEU A 55 -10.21 9.80 5.69
N ARG A 56 -10.96 10.90 5.70
CA ARG A 56 -10.90 11.89 4.61
C ARG A 56 -9.61 12.69 4.83
N GLU A 57 -8.67 12.60 3.90
CA GLU A 57 -7.51 13.51 3.92
C GLU A 57 -8.04 14.94 3.80
N SER A 58 -7.55 15.83 4.66
CA SER A 58 -7.79 17.27 4.51
C SER A 58 -6.95 17.74 3.33
N ASP A 59 -7.60 18.23 2.28
CA ASP A 59 -6.95 18.90 1.14
C ASP A 59 -6.02 20.04 1.59
#